data_AF-A0A9N6YVI5-F1
#
_entry.id   AF-A0A9N6YVI5-F1
#
_cell.length_a   1.000
_cell.length_b   1.000
_cell.length_c   1.000
_cell.angle_alpha   90.00
_cell.angle_beta   90.00
_cell.angle_gamma   90.00
#
_symmetry.space_group_name_H-M   'P 1'
#
loop_
_entity.id
_entity.type
_entity.pdbx_description
1 polymer ?
#
loop_
_entity_poly.entity_id
_entity_poly.type
_entity_poly.pdbx_seq_one_letter_code
_entity_poly.pdbx_strand_id
1 'polypeptide(L)'
;MASRQPAHGGSAQSKEIHVDLVAEGIREYRGPHHALAVVSVDANSSLRIEISAASELDWQLDARIAGGSVEVGRVFCEGDSVQDVDVPDWVERVAGVVGERLDGGS
;
A
#
# COMPACT_ATOMS: atom_id res chain seq x y z
N MET A 1 -12.47 12.28 -10.67
CA MET A 1 -12.09 11.81 -9.33
C MET A 1 -13.29 11.95 -8.42
N ALA A 2 -13.92 10.84 -8.05
CA ALA A 2 -15.00 10.84 -7.08
C ALA A 2 -14.37 10.59 -5.70
N SER A 3 -14.53 11.51 -4.77
CA SER A 3 -14.15 11.27 -3.38
C SER A 3 -15.02 10.13 -2.84
N ARG A 4 -14.43 8.96 -2.60
CA ARG A 4 -15.08 7.95 -1.76
C ARG A 4 -15.19 8.54 -0.36
N GLN A 5 -16.41 8.85 0.07
CA GLN A 5 -16.67 9.35 1.42
C GLN A 5 -16.23 8.27 2.43
N PRO A 6 -15.63 8.65 3.58
CA PRO A 6 -15.29 7.69 4.61
C PRO A 6 -16.58 7.11 5.18
N ALA A 7 -16.83 5.84 4.87
CA ALA A 7 -17.93 5.08 5.42
C ALA A 7 -17.58 4.72 6.88
N HIS A 8 -18.28 5.39 7.79
CA HIS A 8 -18.60 4.97 9.15
C HIS A 8 -17.58 5.26 10.25
N GLY A 9 -18.11 5.86 11.31
CA GLY A 9 -17.39 6.23 12.52
C GLY A 9 -17.02 4.99 13.33
N GLY A 10 -15.73 4.86 13.61
CA GLY A 10 -15.13 3.83 14.42
C GLY A 10 -13.64 3.85 14.19
N SER A 11 -12.93 4.78 14.85
CA SER A 11 -11.47 4.94 15.02
C SER A 11 -10.50 4.17 14.10
N ALA A 12 -10.77 4.03 12.81
CA ALA A 12 -9.83 3.49 11.85
C ALA A 12 -8.78 4.59 11.65
N GLN A 13 -7.64 4.46 12.32
CA GLN A 13 -6.50 5.34 12.09
C GLN A 13 -5.97 5.00 10.71
N SER A 14 -6.05 5.97 9.80
CA SER A 14 -5.38 5.90 8.50
C SER A 14 -4.16 6.82 8.46
N LYS A 15 -3.12 6.39 7.75
CA LYS A 15 -1.89 7.15 7.50
C LYS A 15 -1.61 7.15 6.01
N GLU A 16 -1.51 8.34 5.43
CA GLU A 16 -1.13 8.52 4.03
C GLU A 16 0.41 8.61 3.93
N ILE A 17 0.97 7.91 2.96
CA ILE A 17 2.40 7.87 2.66
C ILE A 17 2.57 8.13 1.17
N HIS A 18 3.19 9.27 0.86
CA HIS A 18 3.60 9.61 -0.49
C HIS A 18 4.96 8.99 -0.77
N VAL A 19 5.06 8.24 -1.88
CA VAL A 19 6.27 7.55 -2.30
C VAL A 19 6.68 8.07 -3.67
N ASP A 20 7.85 8.72 -3.73
CA ASP A 20 8.54 9.03 -4.98
C ASP A 20 9.37 7.81 -5.36
N LEU A 21 8.88 7.03 -6.32
CA LEU A 21 9.49 5.76 -6.70
C LEU A 21 10.91 5.97 -7.25
N VAL A 22 11.17 7.08 -7.93
CA VAL A 22 12.49 7.37 -8.50
C VAL A 22 13.49 7.69 -7.41
N ALA A 23 13.08 8.46 -6.39
CA ALA A 23 13.89 8.77 -5.22
C ALA A 23 14.18 7.54 -4.35
N GLU A 24 13.22 6.63 -4.23
CA GLU A 24 13.37 5.33 -3.57
C GLU A 24 14.14 4.29 -4.41
N GLY A 25 14.60 4.67 -5.62
CA GLY A 25 15.34 3.76 -6.52
C GLY A 25 14.47 2.67 -7.17
N ILE A 26 13.15 2.76 -7.04
CA ILE A 26 12.15 1.91 -7.68
C ILE A 26 11.97 2.42 -9.12
N ARG A 27 12.80 1.92 -10.04
CA ARG A 27 12.76 2.32 -11.46
C ARG A 27 12.31 1.15 -12.32
N GLU A 28 11.14 1.30 -12.91
CA GLU A 28 10.67 0.41 -13.98
C GLU A 28 10.61 1.16 -15.32
N TYR A 29 10.79 0.42 -16.42
CA TYR A 29 10.76 0.99 -17.77
C TYR A 29 9.39 1.63 -18.14
N ARG A 30 8.30 1.17 -17.51
CA ARG A 30 6.93 1.68 -17.70
C ARG A 30 6.12 1.76 -16.40
N GLY A 31 6.79 1.93 -15.27
CA GLY A 31 6.11 2.07 -13.97
C GLY A 31 5.79 3.53 -13.63
N PRO A 32 4.97 3.77 -12.61
CA PRO A 32 4.68 5.12 -12.13
C PRO A 32 5.93 5.79 -11.54
N HIS A 33 5.96 7.11 -11.56
CA HIS A 33 7.00 7.88 -10.87
C HIS A 33 6.66 8.16 -9.40
N HIS A 34 5.38 8.16 -9.07
CA HIS A 34 4.88 8.47 -7.75
C HIS A 34 3.69 7.57 -7.41
N ALA A 35 3.63 7.08 -6.17
CA ALA A 35 2.51 6.35 -5.63
C ALA A 35 2.04 6.97 -4.30
N LEU A 36 0.74 6.88 -4.05
CA LEU A 36 0.14 7.15 -2.76
C LEU A 36 -0.22 5.82 -2.10
N ALA A 37 0.32 5.58 -0.92
CA ALA A 37 -0.06 4.46 -0.08
C ALA A 37 -0.90 4.97 1.10
N VAL A 38 -2.11 4.45 1.26
CA VAL A 38 -2.97 4.68 2.43
C VAL A 38 -2.94 3.44 3.30
N VAL A 39 -2.37 3.57 4.49
CA VAL A 39 -2.34 2.50 5.48
C VAL A 39 -3.52 2.68 6.41
N SER A 40 -4.30 1.63 6.62
CA SER A 40 -5.35 1.59 7.63
C SER A 40 -5.18 0.37 8.53
N VAL A 41 -5.54 0.52 9.81
CA VAL A 41 -5.59 -0.58 10.76
C VAL A 41 -7.05 -0.77 11.15
N ASP A 42 -7.58 -1.97 10.93
CA ASP A 42 -8.94 -2.29 11.32
C ASP A 42 -9.05 -2.65 12.81
N ALA A 43 -10.28 -2.82 13.28
CA ALA A 43 -10.56 -3.16 14.68
C ALA A 43 -9.97 -4.52 15.12
N ASN A 44 -9.58 -5.39 14.18
CA ASN A 44 -8.95 -6.67 14.43
C ASN A 44 -7.42 -6.60 14.38
N SER A 45 -6.85 -5.38 14.34
CA SER A 45 -5.41 -5.14 14.14
C SER A 45 -4.87 -5.68 12.82
N SER A 46 -5.73 -5.88 11.82
CA SER A 46 -5.29 -6.21 10.46
C SER A 46 -4.86 -4.92 9.79
N LEU A 47 -3.68 -4.95 9.15
CA LEU A 47 -3.14 -3.81 8.42
C LEU A 47 -3.52 -3.94 6.94
N ARG A 48 -4.09 -2.87 6.39
CA ARG A 48 -4.42 -2.77 4.97
C ARG A 48 -3.65 -1.62 4.36
N ILE A 49 -2.96 -1.88 3.24
CA ILE A 49 -2.23 -0.88 2.47
C ILE A 49 -2.93 -0.74 1.12
N GLU A 50 -3.49 0.43 0.84
CA GLU A 50 -4.06 0.76 -0.47
C GLU A 50 -3.05 1.59 -1.24
N ILE A 51 -2.61 1.13 -2.41
CA ILE A 51 -1.60 1.77 -3.24
C ILE A 51 -2.25 2.22 -4.55
N SER A 52 -2.13 3.51 -4.84
CA SER A 52 -2.63 4.13 -6.06
C SER A 52 -1.52 4.91 -6.75
N ALA A 53 -1.51 4.90 -8.08
CA ALA A 53 -0.57 5.69 -8.87
C ALA A 53 -1.23 6.18 -10.16
N ALA A 54 -0.72 7.30 -10.70
CA ALA A 54 -1.30 7.90 -11.88
C ALA A 54 -1.21 6.96 -13.09
N SER A 55 -2.37 6.70 -13.72
CA SER A 55 -2.51 5.80 -14.88
C SER A 55 -2.21 4.32 -14.60
N GLU A 56 -2.14 3.92 -13.34
CA GLU A 56 -2.01 2.54 -12.90
C GLU A 56 -3.32 2.03 -12.29
N LEU A 57 -3.40 0.71 -12.08
CA LEU A 57 -4.48 0.07 -11.33
C LEU A 57 -4.31 0.33 -9.83
N ASP A 58 -5.41 0.35 -9.09
CA ASP A 58 -5.42 0.46 -7.64
C ASP A 58 -5.16 -0.92 -7.01
N TRP A 59 -4.20 -0.97 -6.09
CA TRP A 59 -3.78 -2.18 -5.40
C TRP A 59 -4.16 -2.12 -3.92
N GLN A 60 -4.56 -3.24 -3.34
CA GLN A 60 -4.81 -3.38 -1.91
C GLN A 60 -4.06 -4.59 -1.37
N LEU A 61 -3.35 -4.40 -0.27
CA LEU A 61 -2.55 -5.44 0.36
C LEU A 61 -3.05 -5.62 1.79
N ASP A 62 -3.56 -6.81 2.09
CA ASP A 62 -3.79 -7.23 3.47
C ASP A 62 -2.48 -7.76 4.02
N ALA A 63 -1.96 -7.10 5.04
CA ALA A 63 -0.65 -7.33 5.60
C ALA A 63 -0.63 -7.27 7.13
N ARG A 64 0.52 -7.58 7.71
CA ARG A 64 0.80 -7.39 9.13
C ARG A 64 2.23 -6.91 9.34
N ILE A 65 2.50 -6.28 10.47
CA ILE A 65 3.87 -5.99 10.89
C ILE A 65 4.37 -7.15 11.74
N ALA A 66 5.46 -7.78 11.30
CA ALA A 66 6.13 -8.85 12.03
C ALA A 66 7.64 -8.65 11.92
N GLY A 67 8.34 -8.67 13.06
CA GLY A 67 9.80 -8.52 13.09
C GLY A 67 10.32 -7.19 12.51
N GLY A 68 9.52 -6.12 12.54
CA GLY A 68 9.87 -4.81 11.97
C GLY A 68 9.73 -4.73 10.45
N SER A 69 9.02 -5.67 9.83
CA SER A 69 8.77 -5.70 8.38
C SER A 69 7.30 -5.93 8.09
N VAL A 70 6.86 -5.48 6.90
CA VAL A 70 5.52 -5.78 6.38
C VAL A 70 5.53 -7.18 5.78
N GLU A 71 4.70 -8.05 6.32
CA GLU A 71 4.38 -9.35 5.73
C GLU A 71 3.04 -9.24 5.01
N VAL A 72 3.08 -9.34 3.68
CA VAL A 72 1.89 -9.33 2.83
C VAL A 72 1.27 -10.73 2.81
N GLY A 73 -0.03 -10.82 3.10
CA GLY A 73 -0.77 -12.07 3.11
C GLY A 73 -1.68 -12.25 1.89
N ARG A 74 -2.39 -11.19 1.49
CA ARG A 74 -3.27 -11.20 0.29
C ARG A 74 -3.13 -9.91 -0.48
N VAL A 75 -3.17 -10.01 -1.79
CA VAL A 75 -3.13 -8.87 -2.70
C VAL A 75 -4.41 -8.84 -3.54
N PHE A 76 -4.92 -7.64 -3.75
CA PHE A 76 -6.06 -7.37 -4.59
C PHE A 76 -5.71 -6.27 -5.59
N CYS A 77 -6.19 -6.41 -6.82
CA CYS A 77 -6.09 -5.40 -7.87
C CYS A 77 -7.51 -5.03 -8.28
N GLU A 78 -7.88 -3.74 -8.22
CA GLU A 78 -9.25 -3.27 -8.50
C GLU A 78 -10.36 -4.00 -7.69
N GLY A 79 -9.99 -4.61 -6.55
CA GLY A 79 -10.89 -5.37 -5.68
C GLY A 79 -10.93 -6.89 -5.94
N ASP A 80 -10.30 -7.38 -7.01
CA ASP A 80 -10.17 -8.81 -7.28
C ASP A 80 -8.89 -9.38 -6.67
N SER A 81 -8.97 -10.56 -6.05
CA SER A 81 -7.78 -11.23 -5.51
C SER A 81 -6.86 -11.69 -6.63
N VAL A 82 -5.57 -11.37 -6.51
CA VAL A 82 -4.54 -11.73 -7.49
C VAL A 82 -3.49 -12.63 -6.86
N GLN A 83 -2.76 -13.38 -7.68
CA GLN A 83 -1.62 -14.17 -7.22
C GLN A 83 -0.38 -13.29 -7.15
N ASP A 84 0.54 -13.62 -6.25
CA ASP A 84 1.78 -12.85 -6.05
C ASP A 84 2.58 -12.66 -7.35
N VAL A 85 2.56 -13.64 -8.26
CA VAL A 85 3.26 -13.58 -9.56
C VAL A 85 2.70 -12.53 -10.52
N ASP A 86 1.47 -12.06 -10.28
CA ASP A 86 0.78 -11.06 -11.09
C ASP A 86 0.94 -9.65 -10.51
N VAL A 87 1.60 -9.52 -9.34
CA VAL A 87 1.85 -8.24 -8.67
C VAL A 87 3.07 -7.56 -9.31
N PRO A 88 2.95 -6.31 -9.79
CA PRO A 88 4.10 -5.57 -10.30
C PRO A 88 5.16 -5.33 -9.22
N ASP A 89 6.44 -5.42 -9.60
CA ASP A 89 7.59 -5.22 -8.68
C ASP A 89 7.51 -3.85 -7.97
N TRP A 90 7.07 -2.80 -8.65
CA TRP A 90 6.88 -1.49 -8.02
C TRP A 90 5.88 -1.51 -6.85
N VAL A 91 4.81 -2.33 -6.92
CA VAL A 91 3.80 -2.43 -5.85
C VAL A 91 4.42 -3.09 -4.63
N GLU A 92 5.14 -4.19 -4.82
CA GLU A 92 5.85 -4.89 -3.75
C GLU A 92 6.88 -3.99 -3.07
N ARG A 93 7.63 -3.23 -3.87
CA ARG A 93 8.62 -2.29 -3.33
C ARG A 93 8.01 -1.13 -2.58
N VAL A 94 6.90 -0.56 -3.07
CA VAL A 94 6.15 0.46 -2.33
C VAL A 94 5.66 -0.09 -0.99
N ALA A 95 5.20 -1.35 -0.93
CA ALA A 95 4.81 -1.98 0.33
C ALA A 95 5.97 -2.13 1.32
N GLY A 96 7.18 -2.45 0.82
CA GLY A 96 8.40 -2.46 1.62
C GLY A 96 8.72 -1.09 2.23
N VAL A 97 8.70 -0.05 1.40
CA VAL A 97 8.92 1.35 1.80
C VAL A 97 7.89 1.81 2.84
N VAL A 98 6.64 1.40 2.69
CA VAL A 98 5.58 1.64 3.68
C VAL A 98 5.91 0.97 5.00
N GLY A 99 6.38 -0.29 4.98
CA GLY A 99 6.79 -1.02 6.18
C GLY A 99 7.90 -0.33 6.96
N GLU A 100 8.96 0.10 6.27
CA GLU A 100 10.07 0.85 6.88
C GLU A 100 9.58 2.14 7.55
N ARG A 101 8.65 2.86 6.92
CA ARG A 101 8.06 4.12 7.45
C ARG A 101 7.04 3.91 8.57
N LEU A 102 6.52 2.69 8.74
CA LEU A 102 5.64 2.32 9.84
C LEU A 102 6.42 1.84 11.06
N ASP A 103 7.51 1.09 10.85
CA ASP A 103 8.42 0.64 11.92
C ASP A 103 9.29 1.80 12.44
N GLY A 104 9.80 2.64 11.53
CA GLY A 104 10.67 3.78 11.81
C GLY A 104 9.98 5.02 12.37
N GLY A 105 8.92 4.87 13.17
CA GLY A 105 8.37 5.96 13.96
C GLY A 105 9.40 6.44 15.01
N SER A 106 10.25 7.39 14.64
CA SER A 106 11.14 8.13 15.55
C SER A 106 11.10 9.61 15.21
#